data_AF-A0A940BZN5-F1
#
_entry.id   AF-A0A940BZN5-F1
#
_cell.length_a   1.000
_cell.length_b   1.000
_cell.length_c   1.000
_cell.angle_alpha   90.00
_cell.angle_beta   90.00
_cell.angle_gamma   90.00
#
_symmetry.space_group_name_H-M   'P 1'
#
loop_
_entity.id
_entity.type
_entity.pdbx_description
1 polymer ?
#
loop_
_entity_poly.entity_id
_entity_poly.type
_entity_poly.pdbx_seq_one_letter_code
_entity_poly.pdbx_strand_id
1 'polypeptide(L)'
;MTKYELPLKIVHGFDFPDAAPEDEIRGSVAARLSSLKEKGFGGVVTNVAFRDYLKNESLWRVLGIVLEEAKALDMRVWLYDEDGYPSGGAGGLTIDENPDYEARAVVMMHAFIKPGESHTFEFPRGHEFALSAASYRVKSEDITHLDAERAYKRYDVYGKTDGLTVKNDTNGLLFAAYFVKKHVYEGTHAEHNVCECRRYIDITNHDAVRAFIKNTYEEYTKRVGADFAGM
;
A
#
# COMPACT_ATOMS: atom_id res chain seq x y z
N MET A 1 30.07 16.69 17.16
CA MET A 1 29.01 15.78 16.72
C MET A 1 29.58 14.83 15.70
N THR A 2 29.35 13.54 15.88
CA THR A 2 29.61 12.51 14.87
C THR A 2 28.53 12.59 13.79
N LYS A 3 28.79 12.01 12.60
CA LYS A 3 27.77 11.89 11.55
C LYS A 3 26.49 11.18 12.03
N TYR A 4 26.59 10.33 13.06
CA TYR A 4 25.47 9.58 13.64
C TYR A 4 24.48 10.45 14.43
N GLU A 5 24.91 11.61 14.91
CA GLU A 5 24.10 12.56 15.69
C GLU A 5 23.43 13.63 14.81
N LEU A 6 23.83 13.73 13.55
CA LEU A 6 23.32 14.73 12.61
C LEU A 6 22.10 14.21 11.84
N PRO A 7 21.12 15.07 11.50
CA PRO A 7 19.93 14.64 10.77
C PRO A 7 20.28 14.14 9.36
N LEU A 8 19.41 13.28 8.80
CA LEU A 8 19.44 12.87 7.41
C LEU A 8 18.44 13.68 6.59
N LYS A 9 18.77 14.01 5.35
CA LYS A 9 17.83 14.63 4.40
C LYS A 9 17.21 13.58 3.50
N ILE A 10 15.88 13.47 3.49
CA ILE A 10 15.19 12.69 2.45
C ILE A 10 15.41 13.37 1.09
N VAL A 11 15.93 12.57 0.15
CA VAL A 11 16.14 12.91 -1.26
C VAL A 11 15.56 11.75 -2.08
N HIS A 12 14.36 11.95 -2.62
CA HIS A 12 13.69 10.96 -3.47
C HIS A 12 14.40 10.86 -4.81
N GLY A 13 15.25 9.84 -4.95
CA GLY A 13 16.05 9.61 -6.14
C GLY A 13 17.00 10.75 -6.55
N PHE A 14 17.96 10.36 -7.37
CA PHE A 14 18.71 11.27 -8.21
C PHE A 14 18.32 10.92 -9.64
N ASP A 15 17.38 11.67 -10.22
CA ASP A 15 16.87 11.39 -11.56
C ASP A 15 17.71 12.12 -12.61
N PHE A 16 18.23 11.36 -13.57
CA PHE A 16 19.00 11.84 -14.70
C PHE A 16 18.50 11.19 -15.98
N PRO A 17 18.67 11.82 -17.15
CA PRO A 17 18.45 11.16 -18.44
C PRO A 17 19.26 9.86 -18.55
N ASP A 18 18.73 8.84 -19.22
CA ASP A 18 19.37 7.52 -19.28
C ASP A 18 20.79 7.56 -19.90
N ALA A 19 21.00 8.49 -20.83
CA ALA A 19 22.26 8.73 -21.54
C ALA A 19 23.15 9.81 -20.90
N ALA A 20 22.83 10.29 -19.68
CA ALA A 20 23.65 11.28 -18.99
C ALA A 20 25.09 10.75 -18.78
N PRO A 21 26.13 11.52 -19.16
CA PRO A 21 27.52 11.14 -18.92
C PRO A 21 27.81 10.97 -17.42
N GLU A 22 28.68 10.02 -17.07
CA GLU A 22 29.02 9.74 -15.67
C GLU A 22 29.61 10.96 -14.96
N ASP A 23 30.50 11.72 -15.62
CA ASP A 23 31.11 12.92 -15.04
C ASP A 23 30.08 14.01 -14.67
N GLU A 24 29.01 14.13 -15.47
CA GLU A 24 27.92 15.07 -15.20
C GLU A 24 27.10 14.61 -13.99
N ILE A 25 26.74 13.32 -13.94
CA ILE A 25 26.03 12.72 -12.82
C ILE A 25 26.85 12.90 -11.54
N ARG A 26 28.11 12.49 -11.55
CA ARG A 26 29.02 12.53 -10.40
C ARG A 26 29.23 13.96 -9.91
N GLY A 27 29.48 14.90 -10.82
CA GLY A 27 29.63 16.33 -10.46
C GLY A 27 28.38 16.91 -9.79
N SER A 28 27.20 16.61 -10.33
CA SER A 28 25.92 17.08 -9.76
C SER A 28 25.62 16.44 -8.40
N VAL A 29 25.83 15.12 -8.27
CA VAL A 29 25.67 14.37 -7.02
C VAL A 29 26.61 14.91 -5.94
N ALA A 30 27.91 15.02 -6.23
CA ALA A 30 28.93 15.49 -5.30
C ALA A 30 28.62 16.92 -4.82
N ALA A 31 28.22 17.82 -5.73
CA ALA A 31 27.83 19.18 -5.39
C ALA A 31 26.62 19.22 -4.44
N ARG A 32 25.59 18.41 -4.72
CA ARG A 32 24.39 18.33 -3.88
C ARG A 32 24.69 17.78 -2.49
N LEU A 33 25.44 16.68 -2.40
CA LEU A 33 25.80 16.06 -1.12
C LEU A 33 26.72 16.98 -0.29
N SER A 34 27.70 17.63 -0.92
CA SER A 34 28.56 18.62 -0.27
C SER A 34 27.75 19.77 0.30
N SER A 35 26.78 20.31 -0.46
CA SER A 35 25.90 21.37 0.03
C SER A 35 25.03 20.93 1.21
N LEU A 36 24.58 19.68 1.24
CA LEU A 36 23.85 19.14 2.40
C LEU A 36 24.75 19.01 3.63
N LYS A 37 25.99 18.55 3.44
CA LYS A 37 26.99 18.46 4.51
C LYS A 37 27.30 19.84 5.10
N GLU A 38 27.50 20.85 4.27
CA GLU A 38 27.70 22.25 4.70
C GLU A 38 26.51 22.80 5.50
N LYS A 39 25.30 22.34 5.20
CA LYS A 39 24.07 22.70 5.93
C LYS A 39 23.87 21.90 7.23
N GLY A 40 24.81 21.02 7.59
CA GLY A 40 24.79 20.26 8.84
C GLY A 40 24.06 18.92 8.77
N PHE A 41 23.76 18.40 7.57
CA PHE A 41 23.23 17.04 7.44
C PHE A 41 24.36 16.01 7.54
N GLY A 42 24.09 14.92 8.27
CA GLY A 42 25.01 13.78 8.40
C GLY A 42 24.88 12.76 7.28
N GLY A 43 23.94 12.96 6.35
CA GLY A 43 23.61 11.96 5.34
C GLY A 43 22.28 12.20 4.65
N VAL A 44 21.87 11.22 3.85
CA VAL A 44 20.62 11.22 3.09
C VAL A 44 19.81 9.95 3.31
N VAL A 45 18.50 10.08 3.13
CA VAL A 45 17.61 8.93 2.93
C VAL A 45 17.22 8.96 1.46
N THR A 46 17.54 7.93 0.69
CA THR A 46 17.35 7.92 -0.77
C THR A 46 17.07 6.51 -1.30
N ASN A 47 16.82 6.42 -2.60
CA ASN A 47 16.39 5.22 -3.31
C ASN A 47 16.73 5.35 -4.80
N VAL A 48 16.53 4.28 -5.57
CA VAL A 48 16.49 4.42 -7.04
C VAL A 48 15.39 5.43 -7.40
N ALA A 49 15.65 6.32 -8.35
CA ALA A 49 14.63 7.30 -8.76
C ALA A 49 13.40 6.60 -9.35
N PHE A 50 12.24 7.26 -9.23
CA PHE A 50 10.93 6.63 -9.45
C PHE A 50 10.61 6.29 -10.92
N ARG A 51 11.32 6.90 -11.88
CA ARG A 51 11.09 6.66 -13.31
C ARG A 51 11.45 5.21 -13.68
N ASP A 52 10.43 4.40 -13.96
CA ASP A 52 10.54 2.95 -14.10
C ASP A 52 11.26 2.32 -12.88
N TYR A 53 10.75 2.64 -11.68
CA TYR A 53 11.30 2.22 -10.39
C TYR A 53 11.70 0.74 -10.37
N LEU A 54 12.92 0.47 -9.90
CA LEU A 54 13.62 -0.84 -9.87
C LEU A 54 13.86 -1.52 -11.23
N LYS A 55 13.25 -1.06 -12.31
CA LYS A 55 13.44 -1.57 -13.68
C LYS A 55 14.50 -0.81 -14.47
N ASN A 56 14.74 0.46 -14.16
CA ASN A 56 15.67 1.30 -14.92
C ASN A 56 17.14 1.09 -14.51
N GLU A 57 17.91 0.42 -15.37
CA GLU A 57 19.35 0.18 -15.18
C GLU A 57 20.20 1.45 -15.11
N SER A 58 19.81 2.53 -15.80
CA SER A 58 20.55 3.79 -15.75
C SER A 58 20.44 4.44 -14.36
N LEU A 59 19.26 4.34 -13.73
CA LEU A 59 19.01 4.92 -12.41
C LEU A 59 19.59 4.06 -11.29
N TRP A 60 19.71 2.74 -11.47
CA TRP A 60 20.54 1.90 -10.61
C TRP A 60 22.00 2.32 -10.63
N ARG A 61 22.56 2.62 -11.82
CA ARG A 61 23.92 3.17 -11.95
C ARG A 61 24.06 4.51 -11.22
N VAL A 62 23.08 5.40 -11.35
CA VAL A 62 23.08 6.67 -10.60
C VAL A 62 23.11 6.44 -9.10
N LEU A 63 22.30 5.51 -8.57
CA LEU A 63 22.31 5.20 -7.14
C LEU A 63 23.70 4.73 -6.68
N GLY A 64 24.38 3.89 -7.47
CA GLY A 64 25.78 3.49 -7.18
C GLY A 64 26.70 4.69 -7.02
N ILE A 65 26.66 5.65 -7.95
CA ILE A 65 27.44 6.90 -7.87
C ILE A 65 27.08 7.71 -6.62
N VAL A 66 25.79 7.79 -6.25
CA VAL A 66 25.35 8.46 -5.02
C VAL A 66 25.97 7.83 -3.77
N LEU A 67 26.04 6.50 -3.70
CA LEU A 67 26.64 5.78 -2.58
C LEU A 67 28.16 5.99 -2.50
N GLU A 68 28.85 5.94 -3.65
CA GLU A 68 30.29 6.25 -3.74
C GLU A 68 30.61 7.67 -3.24
N GLU A 69 29.88 8.67 -3.71
CA GLU A 69 30.10 10.07 -3.34
C GLU A 69 29.72 10.35 -1.87
N ALA A 70 28.63 9.75 -1.39
CA ALA A 70 28.27 9.86 0.03
C ALA A 70 29.34 9.24 0.93
N LYS A 71 29.92 8.10 0.54
CA LYS A 71 31.03 7.47 1.25
C LYS A 71 32.28 8.35 1.25
N ALA A 72 32.65 8.91 0.10
CA ALA A 72 33.79 9.84 -0.01
C ALA A 72 33.62 11.08 0.89
N LEU A 73 32.38 11.52 1.10
CA LEU A 73 32.03 12.64 1.98
C LEU A 73 31.79 12.22 3.44
N ASP A 74 32.03 10.98 3.84
CA ASP A 74 31.72 10.45 5.18
C ASP A 74 30.26 10.74 5.61
N MET A 75 29.33 10.58 4.68
CA MET A 75 27.89 10.76 4.86
C MET A 75 27.21 9.40 4.99
N ARG A 76 26.20 9.33 5.86
CA ARG A 76 25.34 8.15 6.00
C ARG A 76 24.32 8.09 4.87
N VAL A 77 23.94 6.88 4.47
CA VAL A 77 22.81 6.67 3.55
C VAL A 77 21.85 5.66 4.14
N TRP A 78 20.57 6.02 4.16
CA TRP A 78 19.46 5.11 4.47
C TRP A 78 18.64 4.88 3.20
N LEU A 79 18.19 3.64 3.01
CA LEU A 79 17.31 3.30 1.89
C LEU A 79 15.87 3.68 2.22
N TYR A 80 15.23 4.34 1.27
CA TYR A 80 13.77 4.44 1.18
C TYR A 80 13.28 3.31 0.28
N ASP A 81 12.51 2.38 0.83
CA ASP A 81 12.23 1.07 0.25
C ASP A 81 11.07 1.05 -0.76
N GLU A 82 10.64 2.22 -1.24
CA GLU A 82 9.44 2.30 -2.08
C GLU A 82 9.45 3.47 -3.08
N ASP A 83 8.65 3.34 -4.13
CA ASP A 83 8.17 4.46 -4.96
C ASP A 83 7.07 5.24 -4.23
N GLY A 84 7.45 5.93 -3.16
CA GLY A 84 6.54 6.71 -2.31
C GLY A 84 5.73 5.89 -1.30
N TYR A 85 5.27 6.54 -0.23
CA TYR A 85 4.54 5.85 0.84
C TYR A 85 3.18 5.33 0.36
N PRO A 86 2.66 4.18 0.85
CA PRO A 86 3.30 3.21 1.75
C PRO A 86 4.10 2.12 1.04
N SER A 87 5.08 1.54 1.75
CA SER A 87 5.92 0.42 1.32
C SER A 87 5.11 -0.87 1.15
N GLY A 88 5.44 -1.66 0.13
CA GLY A 88 4.84 -2.97 -0.15
C GLY A 88 4.54 -3.18 -1.63
N GLY A 89 4.40 -2.10 -2.39
CA GLY A 89 4.08 -2.14 -3.81
C GLY A 89 5.28 -2.40 -4.70
N ALA A 90 6.49 -2.00 -4.28
CA ALA A 90 7.69 -1.96 -5.12
C ALA A 90 7.46 -1.22 -6.44
N GLY A 91 6.79 -0.06 -6.42
CA GLY A 91 6.35 0.66 -7.62
C GLY A 91 5.30 -0.10 -8.45
N GLY A 92 4.50 -0.94 -7.80
CA GLY A 92 3.46 -1.77 -8.44
C GLY A 92 3.92 -3.19 -8.78
N LEU A 93 5.23 -3.45 -8.81
CA LEU A 93 5.80 -4.75 -9.21
C LEU A 93 5.28 -5.92 -8.39
N THR A 94 5.00 -5.73 -7.10
CA THR A 94 4.51 -6.82 -6.25
C THR A 94 3.17 -7.35 -6.75
N ILE A 95 2.21 -6.48 -7.09
CA ILE A 95 0.89 -6.91 -7.58
C ILE A 95 0.98 -7.39 -9.04
N ASP A 96 1.87 -6.80 -9.84
CA ASP A 96 2.12 -7.25 -11.22
C ASP A 96 2.61 -8.71 -11.28
N GLU A 97 3.34 -9.19 -10.27
CA GLU A 97 3.73 -10.61 -10.18
C GLU A 97 2.53 -11.54 -10.02
N ASN A 98 1.55 -11.14 -9.21
CA ASN A 98 0.33 -11.90 -8.99
C ASN A 98 -0.81 -10.98 -8.51
N PRO A 99 -1.88 -10.80 -9.30
CA PRO A 99 -3.05 -10.02 -8.90
C PRO A 99 -3.70 -10.49 -7.59
N ASP A 100 -3.53 -11.76 -7.20
CA ASP A 100 -4.05 -12.28 -5.93
C ASP A 100 -3.33 -11.72 -4.69
N TYR A 101 -2.19 -11.06 -4.87
CA TYR A 101 -1.48 -10.34 -3.82
C TYR A 101 -2.16 -9.02 -3.44
N GLU A 102 -3.14 -8.53 -4.21
CA GLU A 102 -3.88 -7.33 -3.86
C GLU A 102 -4.72 -7.53 -2.59
N ALA A 103 -4.69 -6.52 -1.71
CA ALA A 103 -5.47 -6.49 -0.48
C ALA A 103 -6.97 -6.60 -0.74
N ARG A 104 -7.65 -7.35 0.12
CA ARG A 104 -9.10 -7.53 0.10
C ARG A 104 -9.72 -7.06 1.41
N ALA A 105 -10.94 -6.53 1.32
CA ALA A 105 -11.73 -6.08 2.46
C ALA A 105 -13.03 -6.87 2.55
N VAL A 106 -13.50 -7.03 3.78
CA VAL A 106 -14.89 -7.38 4.09
C VAL A 106 -15.66 -6.08 4.27
N VAL A 107 -16.69 -5.86 3.46
CA VAL A 107 -17.55 -4.67 3.52
C VAL A 107 -18.94 -5.10 3.95
N MET A 108 -19.55 -4.33 4.85
CA MET A 108 -20.93 -4.53 5.27
C MET A 108 -21.86 -3.59 4.49
N MET A 109 -22.68 -4.15 3.64
CA MET A 109 -23.89 -3.49 3.14
C MET A 109 -24.99 -3.69 4.17
N HIS A 110 -25.79 -2.67 4.45
CA HIS A 110 -26.83 -2.77 5.46
C HIS A 110 -28.06 -1.93 5.15
N ALA A 111 -29.20 -2.32 5.73
CA ALA A 111 -30.46 -1.60 5.63
C ALA A 111 -31.32 -1.82 6.87
N PHE A 112 -32.09 -0.80 7.22
CA PHE A 112 -33.23 -0.92 8.13
C PHE A 112 -34.50 -1.13 7.32
N ILE A 113 -35.29 -2.14 7.67
CA ILE A 113 -36.46 -2.59 6.89
C ILE A 113 -37.67 -2.56 7.81
N LYS A 114 -38.69 -1.75 7.50
CA LYS A 114 -39.90 -1.64 8.31
C LYS A 114 -40.80 -2.87 8.13
N PRO A 115 -41.74 -3.12 9.07
CA PRO A 115 -42.72 -4.20 8.94
C PRO A 115 -43.43 -4.19 7.57
N GLY A 116 -43.44 -5.34 6.90
CA GLY A 116 -44.09 -5.51 5.58
C GLY A 116 -43.27 -5.06 4.38
N GLU A 117 -42.14 -4.37 4.57
CA GLU A 117 -41.28 -3.91 3.47
C GLU A 117 -40.24 -4.97 3.07
N SER A 118 -39.56 -4.73 1.95
CA SER A 118 -38.42 -5.52 1.49
C SER A 118 -37.30 -4.61 1.00
N HIS A 119 -36.06 -5.08 1.12
CA HIS A 119 -34.89 -4.41 0.59
C HIS A 119 -34.05 -5.40 -0.23
N THR A 120 -33.59 -4.98 -1.40
CA THR A 120 -32.69 -5.76 -2.25
C THR A 120 -31.30 -5.14 -2.21
N PHE A 121 -30.34 -5.89 -1.69
CA PHE A 121 -28.93 -5.61 -1.86
C PHE A 121 -28.48 -6.10 -3.23
N GLU A 122 -28.30 -5.20 -4.18
CA GLU A 122 -27.64 -5.52 -5.44
C GLU A 122 -26.17 -5.87 -5.20
N PHE A 123 -25.64 -6.85 -5.91
CA PHE A 123 -24.23 -7.18 -5.80
C PHE A 123 -23.37 -6.10 -6.48
N PRO A 124 -22.59 -5.27 -5.75
CA PRO A 124 -21.99 -4.10 -6.36
C PRO A 124 -20.83 -4.47 -7.28
N ARG A 125 -20.63 -3.69 -8.35
CA ARG A 125 -19.47 -3.86 -9.24
C ARG A 125 -18.16 -3.78 -8.44
N GLY A 126 -17.18 -4.60 -8.84
CA GLY A 126 -15.88 -4.69 -8.16
C GLY A 126 -15.86 -5.54 -6.88
N HIS A 127 -17.00 -6.08 -6.45
CA HIS A 127 -17.06 -7.09 -5.40
C HIS A 127 -16.89 -8.49 -6.00
N GLU A 128 -16.24 -9.38 -5.27
CA GLU A 128 -15.88 -10.70 -5.78
C GLU A 128 -16.83 -11.79 -5.29
N PHE A 129 -17.23 -11.72 -4.02
CA PHE A 129 -17.87 -12.85 -3.34
C PHE A 129 -18.75 -12.40 -2.17
N ALA A 130 -19.91 -13.05 -1.99
CA ALA A 130 -20.74 -12.97 -0.79
C ALA A 130 -20.16 -13.84 0.32
N LEU A 131 -20.03 -13.32 1.54
CA LEU A 131 -19.46 -14.04 2.68
C LEU A 131 -20.53 -14.53 3.65
N SER A 132 -21.46 -13.65 4.02
CA SER A 132 -22.58 -13.98 4.90
C SER A 132 -23.64 -12.90 4.88
N ALA A 133 -24.87 -13.25 5.24
CA ALA A 133 -25.89 -12.27 5.54
C ALA A 133 -26.78 -12.72 6.69
N ALA A 134 -27.24 -11.75 7.47
CA ALA A 134 -28.16 -11.97 8.56
C ALA A 134 -29.05 -10.75 8.76
N SER A 135 -30.23 -10.99 9.31
CA SER A 135 -31.14 -9.94 9.77
C SER A 135 -31.42 -10.10 11.25
N TYR A 136 -31.63 -8.97 11.93
CA TYR A 136 -31.76 -8.86 13.37
C TYR A 136 -32.95 -7.98 13.72
N ARG A 137 -33.68 -8.33 14.77
CA ARG A 137 -34.73 -7.46 15.30
C ARG A 137 -34.09 -6.35 16.12
N VAL A 138 -34.41 -5.11 15.77
CA VAL A 138 -33.90 -3.91 16.45
C VAL A 138 -35.04 -3.02 16.90
N LYS A 139 -34.79 -2.18 17.90
CA LYS A 139 -35.80 -1.25 18.44
C LYS A 139 -35.76 0.12 17.76
N SER A 140 -34.61 0.47 17.17
CA SER A 140 -34.33 1.74 16.51
C SER A 140 -33.26 1.51 15.44
N GLU A 141 -32.92 2.58 14.71
CA GLU A 141 -31.83 2.58 13.73
C GLU A 141 -30.42 2.70 14.38
N ASP A 142 -30.31 2.34 15.66
CA ASP A 142 -29.05 2.28 16.41
C ASP A 142 -28.67 0.82 16.67
N ILE A 143 -27.50 0.44 16.18
CA ILE A 143 -26.95 -0.92 16.26
C ILE A 143 -25.82 -1.07 17.29
N THR A 144 -25.54 -0.03 18.08
CA THR A 144 -24.41 -0.01 19.04
C THR A 144 -24.44 -1.18 20.04
N HIS A 145 -25.64 -1.64 20.40
CA HIS A 145 -25.85 -2.74 21.35
C HIS A 145 -26.46 -3.99 20.69
N LEU A 146 -26.24 -4.17 19.40
CA LEU A 146 -26.72 -5.34 18.66
C LEU A 146 -25.99 -6.61 19.14
N ASP A 147 -26.76 -7.61 19.58
CA ASP A 147 -26.23 -8.96 19.82
C ASP A 147 -26.12 -9.70 18.47
N ALA A 148 -24.90 -9.73 17.91
CA ALA A 148 -24.60 -10.33 16.61
C ALA A 148 -24.76 -11.87 16.58
N GLU A 149 -24.83 -12.53 17.73
CA GLU A 149 -25.06 -13.98 17.79
C GLU A 149 -26.54 -14.31 17.62
N ARG A 150 -27.44 -13.40 18.03
CA ARG A 150 -28.89 -13.56 18.01
C ARG A 150 -29.54 -13.05 16.72
N ALA A 151 -29.10 -13.61 15.60
CA ALA A 151 -29.75 -13.37 14.31
C ALA A 151 -31.22 -13.81 14.35
N TYR A 152 -32.11 -12.96 13.83
CA TYR A 152 -33.51 -13.34 13.56
C TYR A 152 -33.57 -14.35 12.41
N LYS A 153 -32.80 -14.10 11.35
CA LYS A 153 -32.66 -15.00 10.21
C LYS A 153 -31.28 -14.87 9.61
N ARG A 154 -30.66 -16.01 9.28
CA ARG A 154 -29.45 -16.10 8.46
C ARG A 154 -29.84 -16.49 7.04
N TYR A 155 -29.14 -15.95 6.06
CA TYR A 155 -29.38 -16.25 4.65
C TYR A 155 -28.25 -17.14 4.15
N ASP A 156 -28.60 -18.15 3.37
CA ASP A 156 -27.63 -19.03 2.73
C ASP A 156 -27.00 -18.29 1.54
N VAL A 157 -25.95 -17.52 1.85
CA VAL A 157 -25.18 -16.74 0.89
C VAL A 157 -23.70 -17.02 1.13
N TYR A 158 -23.09 -17.74 0.21
CA TYR A 158 -21.64 -17.91 0.14
C TYR A 158 -21.32 -18.21 -1.31
N GLY A 159 -20.76 -17.26 -2.05
CA GLY A 159 -20.67 -17.45 -3.49
C GLY A 159 -20.54 -16.17 -4.28
N LYS A 160 -20.36 -16.36 -5.59
CA LYS A 160 -20.85 -15.39 -6.56
C LYS A 160 -22.39 -15.39 -6.50
N THR A 161 -23.00 -14.22 -6.50
CA THR A 161 -24.45 -14.04 -6.45
C THR A 161 -24.82 -12.72 -7.12
N ASP A 162 -26.06 -12.62 -7.61
CA ASP A 162 -26.61 -11.38 -8.19
C ASP A 162 -27.09 -10.39 -7.10
N GLY A 163 -27.18 -10.84 -5.85
CA GLY A 163 -27.59 -10.01 -4.72
C GLY A 163 -28.34 -10.79 -3.64
N LEU A 164 -29.03 -10.05 -2.77
CA LEU A 164 -29.86 -10.61 -1.71
C LEU A 164 -31.09 -9.74 -1.48
N THR A 165 -32.28 -10.32 -1.57
CA THR A 165 -33.52 -9.67 -1.14
C THR A 165 -33.91 -10.13 0.25
N VAL A 166 -34.10 -9.17 1.15
CA VAL A 166 -34.57 -9.38 2.52
C VAL A 166 -35.97 -8.79 2.66
N LYS A 167 -36.92 -9.63 3.08
CA LYS A 167 -38.29 -9.22 3.41
C LYS A 167 -38.49 -9.20 4.92
N ASN A 168 -39.12 -8.15 5.44
CA ASN A 168 -39.50 -8.06 6.84
C ASN A 168 -40.94 -8.55 7.06
N ASP A 169 -41.07 -9.84 7.33
CA ASP A 169 -42.35 -10.46 7.71
C ASP A 169 -42.65 -10.35 9.23
N THR A 170 -41.92 -9.52 9.97
CA THR A 170 -42.11 -9.30 11.40
C THR A 170 -42.91 -8.03 11.68
N ASN A 171 -43.40 -7.89 12.91
CA ASN A 171 -44.11 -6.70 13.38
C ASN A 171 -43.17 -5.59 13.90
N GLY A 172 -41.85 -5.78 13.83
CA GLY A 172 -40.85 -4.84 14.33
C GLY A 172 -39.82 -4.45 13.26
N LEU A 173 -38.95 -3.50 13.58
CA LEU A 173 -37.87 -3.08 12.68
C LEU A 173 -36.82 -4.20 12.54
N LEU A 174 -36.39 -4.47 11.31
CA LEU A 174 -35.25 -5.35 11.04
C LEU A 174 -34.04 -4.54 10.59
N PHE A 175 -32.88 -4.86 11.14
CA PHE A 175 -31.58 -4.51 10.58
C PHE A 175 -31.08 -5.70 9.77
N ALA A 176 -30.83 -5.52 8.49
CA ALA A 176 -30.21 -6.53 7.63
C ALA A 176 -28.76 -6.13 7.35
N ALA A 177 -27.84 -7.06 7.57
CA ALA A 177 -26.42 -6.92 7.26
C ALA A 177 -26.03 -7.98 6.23
N TYR A 178 -25.32 -7.54 5.19
CA TYR A 178 -24.81 -8.35 4.11
C TYR A 178 -23.32 -8.08 3.92
N PHE A 179 -22.50 -9.08 4.22
CA PHE A 179 -21.05 -9.00 4.15
C PHE A 179 -20.55 -9.55 2.81
N VAL A 180 -19.79 -8.72 2.11
CA VAL A 180 -19.24 -8.99 0.79
C VAL A 180 -17.73 -8.73 0.79
N LYS A 181 -16.99 -9.51 0.00
CA LYS A 181 -15.55 -9.34 -0.21
C LYS A 181 -15.30 -8.47 -1.44
N LYS A 182 -14.42 -7.47 -1.33
CA LYS A 182 -13.93 -6.69 -2.48
C LYS A 182 -12.43 -6.43 -2.39
N HIS A 183 -11.84 -5.98 -3.48
CA HIS A 183 -10.49 -5.40 -3.45
C HIS A 183 -10.47 -4.06 -2.71
N VAL A 184 -9.37 -3.78 -2.00
CA VAL A 184 -9.18 -2.57 -1.21
C VAL A 184 -8.72 -1.44 -2.12
N TYR A 185 -9.63 -0.53 -2.46
CA TYR A 185 -9.28 0.71 -3.14
C TYR A 185 -10.23 1.85 -2.77
N GLU A 186 -11.50 1.79 -3.19
CA GLU A 186 -12.43 2.90 -3.01
C GLU A 186 -12.77 3.11 -1.53
N GLY A 187 -12.66 4.36 -1.08
CA GLY A 187 -12.87 4.81 0.29
C GLY A 187 -11.71 4.49 1.24
N THR A 188 -10.52 4.18 0.71
CA THR A 188 -9.36 3.74 1.50
C THR A 188 -8.15 4.64 1.28
N HIS A 189 -7.11 4.48 2.10
CA HIS A 189 -5.84 5.19 1.90
C HIS A 189 -5.23 4.95 0.51
N ALA A 190 -5.49 3.80 -0.12
CA ALA A 190 -4.99 3.48 -1.46
C ALA A 190 -5.52 4.45 -2.53
N GLU A 191 -6.77 4.92 -2.40
CA GLU A 191 -7.38 5.92 -3.29
C GLU A 191 -6.95 7.35 -2.93
N HIS A 192 -6.73 7.64 -1.63
CA HIS A 192 -6.47 8.99 -1.13
C HIS A 192 -5.00 9.28 -0.81
N ASN A 193 -4.10 8.45 -1.32
CA ASN A 193 -2.68 8.58 -1.05
C ASN A 193 -2.13 9.89 -1.64
N VAL A 194 -1.34 10.60 -0.84
CA VAL A 194 -0.71 11.87 -1.23
C VAL A 194 0.40 11.72 -2.27
N CYS A 195 1.00 10.53 -2.38
CA CYS A 195 2.08 10.27 -3.34
C CYS A 195 1.52 9.73 -4.66
N GLU A 196 0.76 8.64 -4.60
CA GLU A 196 0.18 7.99 -5.77
C GLU A 196 -1.07 7.18 -5.42
N CYS A 197 -2.17 7.38 -6.16
CA CYS A 197 -3.36 6.55 -6.08
C CYS A 197 -3.10 5.18 -6.72
N ARG A 198 -2.84 4.15 -5.89
CA ARG A 198 -2.46 2.81 -6.37
C ARG A 198 -3.07 1.70 -5.53
N ARG A 199 -3.31 0.54 -6.14
CA ARG A 199 -3.71 -0.68 -5.41
C ARG A 199 -2.59 -1.09 -4.44
N TYR A 200 -2.97 -1.71 -3.33
CA TYR A 200 -2.04 -2.08 -2.25
C TYR A 200 -2.04 -3.57 -1.99
N ILE A 201 -0.91 -4.09 -1.52
CA ILE A 201 -0.75 -5.53 -1.27
C ILE A 201 -1.49 -5.96 0.00
N ASP A 202 -1.91 -7.22 0.03
CA ASP A 202 -2.34 -7.90 1.24
C ASP A 202 -1.12 -8.18 2.12
N ILE A 203 -0.85 -7.29 3.09
CA ILE A 203 0.26 -7.46 4.04
C ILE A 203 0.09 -8.66 4.98
N THR A 204 -1.10 -9.29 5.00
CA THR A 204 -1.33 -10.54 5.73
C THR A 204 -1.04 -11.78 4.87
N ASN A 205 -0.91 -11.62 3.56
CA ASN A 205 -0.49 -12.66 2.64
C ASN A 205 1.05 -12.76 2.62
N HIS A 206 1.57 -13.86 3.18
CA HIS A 206 3.01 -14.09 3.26
C HIS A 206 3.69 -14.11 1.88
N ASP A 207 3.03 -14.60 0.83
CA ASP A 207 3.62 -14.66 -0.51
C ASP A 207 3.68 -13.28 -1.16
N ALA A 208 2.69 -12.41 -0.90
CA ALA A 208 2.74 -11.00 -1.31
C ALA A 208 3.89 -10.25 -0.65
N VAL A 209 4.08 -10.42 0.67
CA VAL A 209 5.20 -9.80 1.40
C VAL A 209 6.55 -10.34 0.91
N ARG A 210 6.65 -11.65 0.63
CA ARG A 210 7.87 -12.24 0.07
C ARG A 210 8.18 -11.67 -1.32
N ALA A 211 7.17 -11.50 -2.17
CA ALA A 211 7.33 -10.89 -3.49
C ALA A 211 7.82 -9.43 -3.38
N PHE A 212 7.29 -8.65 -2.43
CA PHE A 212 7.81 -7.31 -2.14
C PHE A 212 9.30 -7.35 -1.74
N ILE A 213 9.67 -8.20 -0.77
CA ILE A 213 11.07 -8.33 -0.31
C ILE A 213 12.02 -8.70 -1.45
N LYS A 214 11.60 -9.65 -2.29
CA LYS A 214 12.35 -10.06 -3.48
C LYS A 214 12.53 -8.91 -4.47
N ASN A 215 11.48 -8.16 -4.75
CA ASN A 215 11.54 -7.08 -5.73
C ASN A 215 12.31 -5.85 -5.23
N THR A 216 12.31 -5.60 -3.91
CA THR A 216 13.02 -4.45 -3.31
C THR A 216 14.32 -4.88 -2.67
N TYR A 217 14.27 -5.36 -1.42
CA TYR A 217 15.44 -5.59 -0.58
C TYR A 217 16.45 -6.54 -1.20
N GLU A 218 16.02 -7.62 -1.85
CA GLU A 218 16.95 -8.55 -2.51
C GLU A 218 17.65 -7.90 -3.71
N GLU A 219 16.93 -7.12 -4.53
CA GLU A 219 17.54 -6.38 -5.65
C GLU A 219 18.47 -5.26 -5.17
N TYR A 220 18.11 -4.50 -4.14
CA TYR A 220 19.03 -3.54 -3.51
C TYR A 220 20.27 -4.23 -2.94
N THR A 221 20.10 -5.34 -2.23
CA THR A 221 21.22 -6.09 -1.64
C THR A 221 22.16 -6.61 -2.72
N LYS A 222 21.60 -7.16 -3.79
CA LYS A 222 22.35 -7.71 -4.94
C LYS A 222 23.12 -6.63 -5.69
N ARG A 223 22.53 -5.46 -5.89
CA ARG A 223 23.11 -4.41 -6.76
C ARG A 223 24.04 -3.46 -6.02
N VAL A 224 23.70 -3.10 -4.79
CA VAL A 224 24.40 -2.06 -4.01
C VAL A 224 24.63 -2.43 -2.55
N GLY A 225 24.32 -3.67 -2.13
CA GLY A 225 24.41 -4.07 -0.72
C GLY A 225 25.83 -3.98 -0.14
N ALA A 226 26.86 -4.16 -0.95
CA ALA A 226 28.25 -4.01 -0.54
C ALA A 226 28.61 -2.56 -0.17
N ASP A 227 27.94 -1.58 -0.79
CA ASP A 227 28.22 -0.16 -0.57
C ASP A 227 27.67 0.34 0.77
N PHE A 228 26.63 -0.31 1.30
CA PHE A 228 26.09 -0.04 2.63
C PHE A 228 26.95 -0.57 3.78
N ALA A 229 27.90 -1.46 3.50
CA ALA A 229 28.79 -2.01 4.52
C ALA A 229 29.83 -0.95 4.95
N GLY A 230 29.61 -0.35 6.13
CA GLY A 230 30.55 0.61 6.76
C GLY A 230 30.24 2.09 6.54
N MET A 231 29.04 2.42 6.04
CA MET A 231 28.55 3.82 5.96
C MET A 231 27.93 4.32 7.26
#